data_AF-A0A4D4JYE2-F1
#
_entry.id   AF-A0A4D4JYE2-F1
#
_cell.length_a   1.000
_cell.length_b   1.000
_cell.length_c   1.000
_cell.angle_alpha   90.00
_cell.angle_beta   90.00
_cell.angle_gamma   90.00
#
_symmetry.space_group_name_H-M   'P 1'
#
loop_
_entity.id
_entity.type
_entity.pdbx_description
1 polymer ?
#
loop_
_entity_poly.entity_id
_entity_poly.type
_entity_poly.pdbx_seq_one_letter_code
_entity_poly.pdbx_strand_id
1 'polypeptide(L)'
;MGRGGMAACGAVVVPMWAGHARQVLEIYQAGIDEGSATFETSTPVWKAFDAAKLPEHRFAVLDESGTVLGWVAASRVSDWCACAGVVEHSVYVGPAARGRGVAGPLLKGLIGSTEAAGIWTIQSEIFPENTAPRPARAGRLPGCHP
;
A
#
# COMPACT_ATOMS: atom_id res chain seq x y z
N MET A 1 2.84 14.39 -32.03
CA MET A 1 3.16 12.96 -31.86
C MET A 1 2.91 12.59 -30.40
N GLY A 2 1.73 12.03 -30.10
CA GLY A 2 1.28 11.79 -28.73
C GLY A 2 1.96 10.58 -28.08
N ARG A 3 2.33 10.70 -26.81
CA ARG A 3 2.59 9.56 -25.93
C ARG A 3 1.47 9.51 -24.90
N GLY A 4 0.36 8.87 -25.29
CA GLY A 4 -0.60 8.32 -24.34
C GLY A 4 0.06 7.11 -23.70
N GLY A 5 0.43 7.22 -22.43
CA GLY A 5 0.84 6.07 -21.63
C GLY A 5 -0.35 5.16 -21.45
N MET A 6 -0.26 3.95 -22.02
CA MET A 6 -1.23 2.86 -21.88
C MET A 6 -1.67 2.74 -20.42
N ALA A 7 -2.95 3.03 -20.16
CA ALA A 7 -3.62 2.48 -19.00
C ALA A 7 -3.41 0.96 -19.03
N ALA A 8 -3.03 0.37 -17.90
CA ALA A 8 -3.14 -1.08 -17.72
C ALA A 8 -4.63 -1.45 -17.77
N CYS A 9 -5.15 -1.63 -18.98
CA CYS A 9 -6.48 -2.19 -19.21
C CYS A 9 -6.45 -3.60 -18.62
N GLY A 10 -7.22 -3.85 -17.57
CA GLY A 10 -7.34 -5.18 -16.96
C GLY A 10 -6.97 -5.31 -15.48
N ALA A 11 -6.41 -4.27 -14.84
CA ALA A 11 -6.09 -4.34 -13.41
C ALA A 11 -7.28 -3.92 -12.52
N VAL A 12 -7.65 -4.74 -11.53
CA VAL A 12 -8.78 -4.49 -10.62
C VAL A 12 -8.35 -4.49 -9.16
N VAL A 13 -8.86 -3.55 -8.36
CA VAL A 13 -8.65 -3.50 -6.91
C VAL A 13 -9.72 -4.34 -6.21
N VAL A 14 -9.31 -5.25 -5.33
CA VAL A 14 -10.20 -6.14 -4.57
C VAL A 14 -9.84 -6.15 -3.07
N PRO A 15 -10.79 -6.47 -2.18
CA PRO A 15 -10.47 -6.78 -0.78
C PRO A 15 -9.47 -7.94 -0.68
N MET A 16 -8.51 -7.84 0.23
CA MET A 16 -7.54 -8.90 0.46
C MET A 16 -8.11 -10.00 1.38
N TRP A 17 -7.99 -11.26 0.95
CA TRP A 17 -8.44 -12.45 1.69
C TRP A 17 -7.43 -13.60 1.55
N ALA A 18 -7.66 -14.70 2.28
CA ALA A 18 -6.72 -15.82 2.41
C ALA A 18 -6.28 -16.49 1.08
N GLY A 19 -7.09 -16.42 0.02
CA GLY A 19 -6.71 -16.93 -1.30
C GLY A 19 -5.58 -16.17 -1.97
N HIS A 20 -5.36 -14.91 -1.57
CA HIS A 20 -4.23 -14.11 -2.04
C HIS A 20 -2.95 -14.35 -1.24
N ALA A 21 -3.02 -15.10 -0.14
CA ALA A 21 -1.96 -15.17 0.88
C ALA A 21 -0.58 -15.50 0.30
N ARG A 22 -0.50 -16.52 -0.55
CA ARG A 22 0.78 -16.95 -1.15
C ARG A 22 1.43 -15.81 -1.94
N GLN A 23 0.70 -15.17 -2.83
CA GLN A 23 1.23 -14.12 -3.70
C GLN A 23 1.52 -12.82 -2.93
N VAL A 24 0.72 -12.51 -1.90
CA VAL A 24 0.97 -11.36 -1.01
C VAL A 24 2.30 -11.54 -0.28
N LEU A 25 2.53 -12.72 0.30
CA LEU A 25 3.78 -13.02 1.01
C LEU A 25 4.98 -13.08 0.07
N GLU A 26 4.82 -13.61 -1.16
CA GLU A 26 5.87 -13.59 -2.18
C GLU A 26 6.29 -12.16 -2.55
N ILE A 27 5.32 -11.26 -2.76
CA ILE A 27 5.58 -9.84 -3.05
C ILE A 27 6.22 -9.16 -1.84
N TYR A 28 5.79 -9.49 -0.62
CA TYR A 28 6.38 -8.93 0.59
C TYR A 28 7.83 -9.38 0.76
N GLN A 29 8.12 -10.67 0.54
CA GLN A 29 9.48 -11.21 0.63
C GLN A 29 10.39 -10.59 -0.43
N ALA A 30 9.91 -10.44 -1.66
CA ALA A 30 10.66 -9.72 -2.70
C ALA A 30 10.98 -8.27 -2.30
N GLY A 31 10.06 -7.59 -1.60
CA GLY A 31 10.31 -6.27 -1.03
C GLY A 31 11.42 -6.28 0.02
N ILE A 32 11.38 -7.25 0.94
CA ILE A 32 12.41 -7.45 1.98
C ILE A 32 13.78 -7.74 1.36
N ASP A 33 13.84 -8.69 0.43
CA ASP A 33 15.08 -9.14 -0.22
C ASP A 33 15.79 -8.02 -0.99
N GLU A 34 15.01 -7.08 -1.54
CA GLU A 34 15.52 -5.92 -2.26
C GLU A 34 15.89 -4.75 -1.33
N GLY A 35 15.83 -4.93 -0.01
CA GLY A 35 16.12 -3.89 0.98
C GLY A 35 15.05 -2.79 1.03
N SER A 36 13.86 -3.06 0.51
CA SER A 36 12.75 -2.12 0.56
C SER A 36 12.03 -2.19 1.90
N ALA A 37 12.37 -1.24 2.75
CA ALA A 37 11.47 -0.66 3.75
C ALA A 37 11.02 -1.54 4.94
N THR A 38 11.86 -2.46 5.44
CA THR A 38 11.67 -3.10 6.76
C THR A 38 13.01 -3.56 7.36
N PHE A 39 13.16 -3.54 8.68
CA PHE A 39 14.27 -4.24 9.40
C PHE A 39 14.08 -5.77 9.48
N GLU A 40 12.95 -6.27 9.00
CA GLU A 40 12.63 -7.70 8.96
C GLU A 40 13.43 -8.41 7.88
N THR A 41 13.96 -9.60 8.19
CA THR A 41 14.74 -10.44 7.27
C THR A 41 13.91 -11.52 6.57
N SER A 42 12.66 -11.72 6.98
CA SER A 42 11.75 -12.70 6.41
C SER A 42 10.31 -12.29 6.65
N THR A 43 9.43 -12.61 5.70
CA THR A 43 8.00 -12.40 5.87
C THR A 43 7.40 -13.27 6.98
N PRO A 44 6.41 -12.77 7.72
CA PRO A 44 5.65 -13.58 8.65
C PRO A 44 4.81 -14.63 7.93
N VAL A 45 4.43 -15.71 8.62
CA VAL A 45 3.39 -16.63 8.13
C VAL A 45 2.05 -15.89 7.98
N TRP A 46 1.19 -16.35 7.06
CA TRP A 46 -0.09 -15.69 6.76
C TRP A 46 -0.92 -15.39 8.01
N LYS A 47 -0.99 -16.31 8.98
CA LYS A 47 -1.74 -16.11 10.22
C LYS A 47 -1.26 -14.89 11.03
N ALA A 48 0.05 -14.66 11.08
CA ALA A 48 0.62 -13.52 11.78
C ALA A 48 0.41 -12.22 10.99
N PHE A 49 0.55 -12.26 9.67
CA PHE A 49 0.20 -11.14 8.79
C PHE A 49 -1.28 -10.74 8.94
N ASP A 50 -2.19 -11.71 8.86
CA ASP A 50 -3.64 -11.52 8.95
C ASP A 50 -4.05 -10.93 10.30
N ALA A 51 -3.42 -11.36 11.40
CA ALA A 51 -3.66 -10.82 12.74
C ALA A 51 -3.11 -9.40 12.95
N ALA A 52 -2.01 -9.05 12.27
CA ALA A 52 -1.38 -7.74 12.40
C ALA A 52 -2.06 -6.64 11.55
N LYS A 53 -2.81 -7.03 10.51
CA LYS A 53 -3.42 -6.11 9.55
C LYS A 53 -4.93 -5.98 9.74
N LEU A 54 -5.46 -4.79 9.51
CA LEU A 54 -6.88 -4.49 9.65
C LEU A 54 -7.66 -5.07 8.45
N PRO A 55 -8.63 -6.00 8.67
CA PRO A 55 -9.33 -6.68 7.57
C PRO A 55 -10.11 -5.74 6.63
N GLU A 56 -10.59 -4.61 7.15
CA GLU A 56 -11.36 -3.61 6.39
C GLU A 56 -10.47 -2.63 5.59
N HIS A 57 -9.16 -2.62 5.87
CA HIS A 57 -8.21 -1.66 5.32
C HIS A 57 -7.04 -2.37 4.62
N ARG A 58 -7.37 -3.43 3.88
CA ARG A 58 -6.41 -4.21 3.09
C ARG A 58 -6.96 -4.57 1.71
N PHE A 59 -6.14 -4.31 0.69
CA PHE A 59 -6.53 -4.45 -0.71
C PHE A 59 -5.40 -5.05 -1.53
N ALA A 60 -5.77 -5.74 -2.61
CA ALA A 60 -4.86 -6.24 -3.63
C ALA A 60 -5.27 -5.71 -5.01
N VAL A 61 -4.31 -5.53 -5.90
CA VAL A 61 -4.59 -5.37 -7.34
C VAL A 61 -4.36 -6.69 -8.03
N LEU A 62 -5.34 -7.14 -8.79
CA LEU A 62 -5.25 -8.32 -9.64
C LEU A 62 -5.13 -7.90 -11.10
N ASP A 63 -4.39 -8.67 -11.90
CA ASP A 63 -4.51 -8.61 -13.37
C ASP A 63 -5.70 -9.45 -13.87
N GLU A 64 -5.87 -9.50 -15.19
CA GLU A 64 -6.95 -10.25 -15.86
C GLU A 64 -6.90 -11.76 -15.59
N SER A 65 -5.73 -12.30 -15.22
CA SER A 65 -5.55 -13.71 -14.87
C SER A 65 -5.87 -14.00 -13.39
N GLY A 66 -6.16 -12.96 -12.59
CA GLY A 66 -6.33 -13.06 -11.14
C GLY A 66 -5.00 -13.05 -10.38
N THR A 67 -3.89 -12.70 -11.01
CA THR A 67 -2.57 -12.64 -10.37
C THR A 67 -2.43 -11.35 -9.58
N VAL A 68 -2.00 -11.44 -8.32
CA VAL A 68 -1.73 -10.26 -7.48
C VAL A 68 -0.52 -9.49 -8.03
N LEU A 69 -0.75 -8.26 -8.46
CA LEU A 69 0.28 -7.32 -8.94
C LEU A 69 0.90 -6.48 -7.82
N GLY A 70 0.17 -6.33 -6.71
CA GLY A 70 0.59 -5.55 -5.56
C GLY A 70 -0.51 -5.47 -4.51
N TRP A 71 -0.17 -5.00 -3.32
CA TRP A 71 -1.11 -4.93 -2.20
C TRP A 71 -0.81 -3.76 -1.26
N VAL A 72 -1.82 -3.40 -0.49
CA VAL A 72 -1.73 -2.44 0.62
C VAL A 72 -2.47 -3.00 1.84
N ALA A 73 -1.93 -2.78 3.04
CA ALA A 73 -2.60 -3.14 4.27
C ALA A 73 -2.24 -2.18 5.41
N ALA A 74 -3.26 -1.74 6.16
CA ALA A 74 -3.07 -0.94 7.36
C ALA A 74 -2.94 -1.77 8.64
N SER A 75 -2.19 -1.24 9.60
CA SER A 75 -2.05 -1.71 10.98
C SER A 75 -2.30 -0.56 11.94
N ARG A 76 -2.75 -0.87 13.16
CA ARG A 76 -2.86 0.14 14.21
C ARG A 76 -1.47 0.55 14.69
N VAL A 77 -1.26 1.84 14.90
CA VAL A 77 0.00 2.36 15.48
C VAL A 77 0.06 2.10 16.98
N SER A 78 -1.09 2.07 17.67
CA SER A 78 -1.18 1.85 19.11
C SER A 78 -2.61 1.50 19.54
N ASP A 79 -2.77 0.72 20.61
CA ASP A 79 -4.06 0.40 21.23
C ASP A 79 -4.58 1.49 22.18
N TRP A 80 -3.82 2.57 22.38
CA TRP A 80 -4.22 3.68 23.26
C TRP A 80 -5.25 4.60 22.58
N CYS A 81 -6.28 5.02 23.32
CA CYS A 81 -7.37 5.89 22.82
C CYS A 81 -6.89 7.17 22.12
N ALA A 82 -5.71 7.70 22.46
CA ALA A 82 -5.17 8.91 21.83
C ALA A 82 -4.78 8.71 20.35
N CYS A 83 -4.60 7.46 19.90
CA CYS A 83 -4.20 7.11 18.53
C CYS A 83 -5.34 6.45 17.74
N ALA A 84 -6.58 6.49 18.22
CA ALA A 84 -7.70 5.74 17.64
C ALA A 84 -8.00 6.06 16.16
N GLY A 85 -7.56 7.21 15.65
CA GLY A 85 -7.70 7.59 14.23
C GLY A 85 -6.39 7.65 13.45
N VAL A 86 -5.32 7.02 13.94
CA VAL A 86 -4.02 6.94 13.25
C VAL A 86 -3.71 5.50 12.91
N VAL A 87 -3.48 5.24 11.62
CA VAL A 87 -3.00 3.94 11.13
C VAL A 87 -1.68 4.09 10.40
N GLU A 88 -0.86 3.06 10.48
CA GLU A 88 0.29 2.88 9.61
C GLU A 88 -0.14 1.98 8.44
N HIS A 89 0.45 2.16 7.27
CA HIS A 89 0.27 1.20 6.17
C HIS A 89 1.57 0.76 5.53
N SER A 90 1.51 -0.45 5.00
CA SER A 90 2.54 -1.01 4.14
C SER A 90 1.95 -1.18 2.73
N VAL A 91 2.71 -0.82 1.71
CA VAL A 91 2.33 -0.97 0.29
C VAL A 91 3.49 -1.59 -0.49
N TYR A 92 3.21 -2.68 -1.20
CA TYR A 92 4.20 -3.38 -2.01
C TYR A 92 3.67 -3.65 -3.41
N VAL A 93 4.51 -3.45 -4.42
CA VAL A 93 4.23 -3.75 -5.82
C VAL A 93 5.18 -4.86 -6.26
N GLY A 94 4.63 -5.92 -6.84
CA GLY A 94 5.42 -7.04 -7.33
C GLY A 94 6.45 -6.58 -8.37
N PRO A 95 7.65 -7.16 -8.42
CA PRO A 95 8.73 -6.70 -9.31
C PRO A 95 8.31 -6.61 -10.79
N ALA A 96 7.53 -7.58 -11.26
CA ALA A 96 7.01 -7.64 -12.63
C ALA A 96 5.98 -6.54 -12.97
N ALA A 97 5.39 -5.89 -11.96
CA ALA A 97 4.34 -4.89 -12.10
C ALA A 97 4.80 -3.45 -11.83
N ARG A 98 6.10 -3.24 -11.59
CA ARG A 98 6.69 -1.91 -11.36
C ARG A 98 6.55 -1.01 -12.59
N GLY A 99 6.41 0.29 -12.34
CA GLY A 99 6.21 1.30 -13.39
C GLY A 99 4.83 1.26 -14.06
N ARG A 100 3.93 0.34 -13.66
CA ARG A 100 2.57 0.22 -14.21
C ARG A 100 1.50 1.00 -13.43
N GLY A 101 1.91 1.82 -12.46
CA GLY A 101 0.97 2.64 -11.67
C GLY A 101 0.12 1.90 -10.64
N VAL A 102 0.47 0.66 -10.28
CA VAL A 102 -0.31 -0.23 -9.37
C VAL A 102 -0.55 0.38 -7.97
N ALA A 103 0.43 1.13 -7.44
CA ALA A 103 0.33 1.71 -6.10
C ALA A 103 -0.78 2.77 -5.98
N GLY A 104 -1.06 3.53 -7.05
CA GLY A 104 -2.06 4.60 -7.02
C GLY A 104 -3.47 4.12 -6.66
N PRO A 105 -4.03 3.14 -7.39
CA PRO A 105 -5.33 2.54 -7.06
C PRO A 105 -5.39 1.91 -5.66
N LEU A 106 -4.31 1.28 -5.19
CA LEU A 106 -4.24 0.71 -3.83
C LEU A 106 -4.37 1.78 -2.76
N LEU A 107 -3.56 2.84 -2.86
CA LEU A 107 -3.60 3.95 -1.90
C LEU A 107 -4.96 4.66 -1.93
N LYS A 108 -5.57 4.81 -3.10
CA LYS A 108 -6.92 5.36 -3.23
C LYS A 108 -7.96 4.49 -2.50
N GLY A 109 -7.89 3.17 -2.67
CA GLY A 109 -8.77 2.23 -1.96
C GLY A 109 -8.58 2.29 -0.44
N LEU A 110 -7.32 2.36 0.01
CA LEU A 110 -7.00 2.50 1.42
C LEU A 110 -7.60 3.78 2.01
N ILE A 111 -7.31 4.94 1.40
CA ILE A 111 -7.80 6.25 1.83
C ILE A 111 -9.33 6.24 1.97
N GLY A 112 -10.04 5.78 0.94
CA GLY A 112 -11.50 5.72 0.99
C GLY A 112 -12.04 4.83 2.11
N SER A 113 -11.40 3.68 2.37
CA SER A 113 -11.79 2.80 3.46
C SER A 113 -11.54 3.42 4.84
N THR A 114 -10.41 4.10 5.02
CA THR A 114 -10.04 4.73 6.29
C THR A 114 -10.89 5.96 6.59
N GLU A 115 -11.21 6.77 5.56
CA GLU A 115 -12.12 7.91 5.70
C GLU A 115 -13.52 7.45 6.13
N ALA A 116 -14.04 6.39 5.53
CA ALA A 116 -15.34 5.81 5.90
C ALA A 116 -15.36 5.26 7.34
N ALA A 117 -14.21 4.82 7.86
CA ALA A 117 -14.06 4.34 9.22
C ALA A 117 -13.74 5.46 10.25
N GLY A 118 -13.68 6.72 9.82
CA GLY A 118 -13.35 7.85 10.71
C GLY A 118 -11.87 7.93 11.10
N ILE A 119 -10.98 7.25 10.37
CA ILE A 119 -9.53 7.32 10.54
C ILE A 119 -9.01 8.56 9.78
N TRP A 120 -8.45 9.53 10.50
CA TRP A 120 -8.07 10.83 9.95
C TRP A 120 -6.58 10.94 9.60
N THR A 121 -5.76 9.93 9.91
CA THR A 121 -4.34 9.94 9.56
C THR A 121 -3.84 8.56 9.14
N ILE A 122 -3.22 8.53 7.96
CA ILE A 122 -2.51 7.37 7.42
C ILE A 122 -1.02 7.74 7.34
N GLN A 123 -0.17 6.98 8.02
CA GLN A 123 1.29 7.17 8.00
C GLN A 123 1.95 6.11 7.12
N SER A 124 3.03 6.50 6.44
CA SER A 124 3.96 5.59 5.77
C SER A 124 5.33 5.78 6.38
N GLU A 125 5.96 4.69 6.78
CA GLU A 125 7.41 4.69 6.93
C GLU A 125 8.04 4.44 5.55
N ILE A 126 8.66 5.48 4.99
CA ILE A 126 9.44 5.39 3.76
C ILE A 126 10.90 5.40 4.17
N PHE A 127 11.55 4.25 4.04
CA PHE A 127 12.97 4.11 4.32
C PHE A 127 13.80 4.82 3.24
N PRO A 128 14.92 5.48 3.59
CA PRO A 128 15.77 6.24 2.65
C PRO A 128 16.24 5.45 1.43
N GLU A 129 16.37 4.13 1.57
CA GLU A 129 16.81 3.20 0.53
C GLU A 129 15.73 2.95 -0.54
N ASN A 130 14.46 3.24 -0.22
CA ASN A 130 13.35 3.15 -1.15
C ASN A 130 13.42 4.31 -2.15
N THR A 131 14.09 4.08 -3.27
CA THR A 131 14.22 5.05 -4.37
C THR A 131 12.94 5.07 -5.22
N ALA A 132 11.79 5.30 -4.59
CA ALA A 132 10.60 5.71 -5.30
C ALA A 132 10.83 7.14 -5.82
N PRO A 133 10.39 7.50 -7.06
CA PRO A 133 10.46 8.88 -7.51
C PRO A 133 9.69 9.76 -6.53
N ARG A 134 10.43 10.62 -5.83
CA ARG A 134 9.91 11.58 -4.85
C ARG A 134 8.75 12.37 -5.49
N PRO A 135 7.53 12.38 -4.93
CA PRO A 135 6.51 13.29 -5.41
C PRO A 135 7.05 14.71 -5.28
N ALA A 136 6.97 15.49 -6.36
CA ALA A 136 7.30 16.91 -6.31
C ALA A 136 6.44 17.54 -5.22
N ARG A 137 7.08 18.10 -4.17
CA ARG A 137 6.39 18.96 -3.21
C ARG A 137 5.80 20.11 -4.01
N ALA A 138 4.48 20.09 -4.21
CA ALA A 138 3.77 21.27 -4.65
C ALA A 138 4.09 22.39 -3.65
N GLY A 139 4.68 23.47 -4.16
CA GLY A 139 5.05 24.63 -3.37
C GLY A 139 3.83 25.13 -2.60
N ARG A 140 4.05 25.37 -1.32
CA ARG A 140 3.18 26.14 -0.43
C ARG A 140 2.81 27.46 -1.14
N LEU A 141 1.55 27.64 -1.48
CA LEU A 141 1.03 28.97 -1.80
C LEU A 141 1.08 29.81 -0.52
N PRO A 142 1.63 31.04 -0.53
CA PRO A 142 1.49 31.95 0.58
C PRO A 142 0.13 32.65 0.52
N GLY A 143 -0.53 32.76 1.67
CA GLY A 143 -1.64 33.69 1.88
C GLY A 143 -2.96 33.02 2.22
N CYS A 144 -3.31 33.03 3.51
CA CYS A 144 -4.42 33.85 4.03
C CYS A 144 -4.72 33.46 5.48
N HIS A 145 -4.71 34.47 6.34
CA HIS A 145 -5.20 34.46 7.72
C HIS A 145 -5.61 35.92 8.02
N PRO A 146 -6.54 36.14 8.94
CA PRO A 146 -7.93 35.67 8.98
C PRO A 146 -8.89 36.49 8.10
#